data_AF-A0A409XQ88-F1
#
_entry.id   AF-A0A409XQ88-F1
#
_cell.length_a   1.000
_cell.length_b   1.000
_cell.length_c   1.000
_cell.angle_alpha   90.00
_cell.angle_beta   90.00
_cell.angle_gamma   90.00
#
_symmetry.space_group_name_H-M   'P 1'
#
loop_
_entity.id
_entity.type
_entity.pdbx_description
1 polymer ?
#
loop_
_entity_poly.entity_id
_entity_poly.type
_entity_poly.pdbx_seq_one_letter_code
_entity_poly.pdbx_strand_id
1 'polypeptide(L)'
;MFAPAARTLLTTSLRSSANSANSLNRIYGSTRTVVTVKTIKYTATAKAQGAGRNGTVKSGNLDLKMASPKELGGDGKGENPEQLLAMGYSACFLGAVQLLAKKQGKEEMAKSAQVLANVSLGDSAEKPGFGLTVDIQVSGIDEALAQAAHEFCPFSRALTQGAVVNVSVSK
;
A
#
# COMPACT_ATOMS: atom_id res chain seq x y z
N MET A 1 30.40 -66.41 -41.93
CA MET A 1 31.54 -65.72 -41.29
C MET A 1 31.24 -64.22 -41.27
N PHE A 2 31.43 -63.57 -40.11
CA PHE A 2 31.47 -62.11 -39.85
C PHE A 2 30.30 -61.19 -40.24
N ALA A 3 29.73 -60.53 -39.21
CA ALA A 3 29.24 -59.15 -39.24
C ALA A 3 30.43 -58.20 -38.89
N PRO A 4 30.37 -56.84 -38.97
CA PRO A 4 29.31 -55.91 -38.52
C PRO A 4 28.86 -54.96 -39.68
N ALA A 5 28.25 -53.77 -39.54
CA ALA A 5 27.95 -52.87 -38.40
C ALA A 5 26.66 -52.02 -38.62
N ALA A 6 26.38 -51.07 -37.73
CA ALA A 6 25.16 -50.25 -37.72
C ALA A 6 25.33 -48.82 -38.28
N ARG A 7 24.23 -48.19 -38.72
CA ARG A 7 24.06 -46.73 -38.66
C ARG A 7 22.63 -46.27 -38.36
N THR A 8 22.58 -45.36 -37.40
CA THR A 8 21.48 -44.87 -36.55
C THR A 8 20.25 -44.27 -37.24
N LEU A 9 19.10 -44.39 -36.55
CA LEU A 9 17.80 -43.78 -36.85
C LEU A 9 17.79 -42.23 -36.70
N LEU A 10 17.12 -41.57 -37.65
CA LEU A 10 16.46 -40.26 -37.53
C LEU A 10 15.06 -40.49 -38.14
N THR A 11 13.93 -40.09 -37.56
CA THR A 11 13.61 -38.71 -37.15
C THR A 11 12.66 -38.66 -35.94
N THR A 12 12.83 -37.63 -35.09
CA THR A 12 12.04 -37.40 -33.88
C THR A 12 10.88 -36.41 -34.10
N SER A 13 9.69 -36.81 -33.67
CA SER A 13 8.61 -35.96 -33.12
C SER A 13 8.30 -34.58 -33.75
N LEU A 14 7.42 -34.54 -34.75
CA LEU A 14 6.62 -33.34 -35.05
C LEU A 14 5.37 -33.29 -34.15
N ARG A 15 5.50 -32.81 -32.90
CA ARG A 15 4.35 -32.49 -32.00
C ARG A 15 4.72 -31.64 -30.78
N SER A 16 5.34 -30.47 -30.98
CA SER A 16 5.49 -29.47 -29.90
C SER A 16 5.59 -28.05 -30.44
N SER A 17 4.43 -27.43 -30.70
CA SER A 17 4.38 -26.02 -31.14
C SER A 17 3.17 -25.25 -30.59
N ALA A 18 2.07 -25.94 -30.22
CA ALA A 18 0.87 -25.30 -29.65
C ALA A 18 1.00 -24.93 -28.15
N ASN A 19 1.84 -25.63 -27.37
CA ASN A 19 1.97 -25.36 -25.92
C ASN A 19 2.88 -24.18 -25.57
N SER A 20 3.75 -23.73 -26.48
CA SER A 20 4.73 -22.66 -26.18
C SER A 20 4.08 -21.27 -26.11
N ALA A 21 3.09 -20.99 -26.96
CA ALA A 21 2.38 -19.71 -26.95
C ALA A 21 1.61 -19.45 -25.64
N ASN A 22 1.14 -20.51 -24.98
CA ASN A 22 0.37 -20.41 -23.74
C ASN A 22 1.26 -20.29 -22.49
N SER A 23 2.54 -20.71 -22.55
CA SER A 23 3.48 -20.52 -21.42
C SER A 23 4.06 -19.11 -21.39
N LEU A 24 4.32 -18.49 -22.55
CA LEU A 24 4.89 -17.15 -22.65
C LEU A 24 3.94 -16.05 -22.12
N ASN A 25 2.63 -16.16 -22.38
CA ASN A 25 1.63 -15.26 -21.80
C ASN A 25 1.54 -15.35 -20.27
N ARG A 26 1.98 -16.46 -19.66
CA ARG A 26 2.04 -16.62 -18.21
C ARG A 26 3.30 -15.99 -17.58
N ILE A 27 4.36 -15.81 -18.38
CA ILE A 27 5.65 -15.25 -17.96
C ILE A 27 5.69 -13.72 -18.15
N TYR A 28 4.96 -13.17 -19.12
CA TYR A 28 4.98 -11.73 -19.48
C TYR A 28 3.68 -10.95 -19.15
N GLY A 29 2.80 -11.47 -18.30
CA GLY A 29 1.42 -10.97 -18.16
C GLY A 29 0.96 -10.40 -16.81
N SER A 30 1.71 -10.52 -15.70
CA SER A 30 1.17 -10.19 -14.37
C SER A 30 2.21 -9.66 -13.35
N THR A 31 2.65 -8.42 -13.54
CA THR A 31 3.39 -7.65 -12.51
C THR A 31 2.94 -6.18 -12.46
N ARG A 32 1.62 -5.95 -12.39
CA ARG A 32 1.11 -4.71 -11.79
C ARG A 32 1.09 -4.89 -10.28
N THR A 33 2.28 -4.80 -9.66
CA THR A 33 2.40 -4.73 -8.20
C THR A 33 1.73 -3.45 -7.69
N VAL A 34 1.90 -2.33 -8.39
CA VAL A 34 1.38 -1.00 -8.02
C VAL A 34 -0.11 -0.86 -8.32
N VAL A 35 -0.87 -0.32 -7.35
CA VAL A 35 -2.30 -0.01 -7.51
C VAL A 35 -2.48 1.30 -8.30
N THR A 36 -3.18 1.21 -9.44
CA THR A 36 -3.42 2.33 -10.35
C THR A 36 -4.87 2.83 -10.31
N VAL A 37 -5.09 4.14 -10.28
CA VAL A 37 -6.43 4.76 -10.29
C VAL A 37 -6.96 4.87 -11.73
N LYS A 38 -8.02 4.13 -12.06
CA LYS A 38 -8.70 4.21 -13.38
C LYS A 38 -9.56 5.47 -13.55
N THR A 39 -10.16 5.95 -12.47
CA THR A 39 -11.05 7.12 -12.48
C THR A 39 -10.92 7.85 -11.16
N ILE A 40 -10.48 9.11 -11.21
CA ILE A 40 -10.37 9.97 -10.04
C ILE A 40 -11.79 10.36 -9.61
N LYS A 41 -12.14 10.11 -8.34
CA LYS A 41 -13.43 10.49 -7.74
C LYS A 41 -13.34 11.72 -6.85
N TYR A 42 -12.17 11.94 -6.26
CA TYR A 42 -11.89 13.04 -5.33
C TYR A 42 -10.37 13.27 -5.30
N THR A 43 -9.98 14.52 -5.09
CA THR A 43 -8.59 14.94 -4.87
C THR A 43 -8.57 15.89 -3.67
N ALA A 44 -7.87 15.52 -2.61
CA ALA A 44 -7.53 16.45 -1.54
C ALA A 44 -6.25 17.21 -1.93
N THR A 45 -6.19 18.51 -1.59
CA THR A 45 -5.01 19.35 -1.85
C THR A 45 -4.57 20.01 -0.55
N ALA A 46 -3.33 19.71 -0.14
CA ALA A 46 -2.68 20.35 0.99
C ALA A 46 -1.42 21.12 0.52
N LYS A 47 -1.07 22.21 1.20
CA LYS A 47 0.16 22.97 0.94
C LYS A 47 0.94 23.17 2.24
N ALA A 48 2.16 22.65 2.29
CA ALA A 48 3.15 22.94 3.33
C ALA A 48 3.97 24.19 2.97
N GLN A 49 4.27 25.04 3.95
CA GLN A 49 5.10 26.25 3.78
C GLN A 49 5.97 26.50 5.02
N GLY A 50 7.05 27.28 4.87
CA GLY A 50 7.99 27.57 5.94
C GLY A 50 8.92 26.39 6.26
N ALA A 51 9.22 26.19 7.54
CA ALA A 51 10.27 25.27 8.02
C ALA A 51 9.88 23.77 8.01
N GLY A 52 9.18 23.30 6.97
CA GLY A 52 8.85 21.88 6.78
C GLY A 52 8.10 21.27 7.97
N ARG A 53 8.76 20.33 8.68
CA ARG A 53 8.25 19.70 9.92
C ARG A 53 8.00 20.68 11.08
N ASN A 54 8.50 21.92 10.98
CA ASN A 54 8.27 23.01 11.92
C ASN A 54 7.58 24.23 11.27
N GLY A 55 6.98 24.03 10.09
CA GLY A 55 6.27 25.07 9.32
C GLY A 55 4.76 25.07 9.55
N THR A 56 4.00 25.37 8.50
CA THR A 56 2.53 25.26 8.50
C THR A 56 2.05 24.42 7.32
N VAL A 57 0.95 23.69 7.53
CA VAL A 57 0.28 22.88 6.50
C VAL A 57 -1.19 23.26 6.45
N LYS A 58 -1.67 23.67 5.27
CA LYS A 58 -3.08 24.02 5.06
C LYS A 58 -3.76 23.08 4.07
N SER A 59 -5.00 22.68 4.35
CA SER A 59 -5.82 21.82 3.49
C SER A 59 -7.31 22.14 3.69
N GLY A 60 -7.93 22.83 2.73
CA GLY A 60 -9.30 23.32 2.88
C GLY A 60 -9.41 24.30 4.05
N ASN A 61 -10.24 23.96 5.05
CA ASN A 61 -10.40 24.70 6.30
C ASN A 61 -9.44 24.27 7.43
N LEU A 62 -8.58 23.28 7.19
CA LEU A 62 -7.53 22.89 8.14
C LEU A 62 -6.31 23.80 7.96
N ASP A 63 -5.83 24.36 9.07
CA ASP A 63 -4.61 25.16 9.16
C ASP A 63 -3.81 24.68 10.38
N LEU A 64 -2.76 23.91 10.12
CA LEU A 64 -2.00 23.20 11.14
C LEU A 64 -0.61 23.80 11.28
N LYS A 65 -0.24 24.19 12.50
CA LYS A 65 1.14 24.44 12.87
C LYS A 65 1.84 23.09 13.05
N MET A 66 2.94 22.90 12.33
CA MET A 66 3.76 21.70 12.48
C MET A 66 4.85 21.91 13.52
N ALA A 67 5.20 20.85 14.25
CA ALA A 67 6.40 20.79 15.08
C ALA A 67 7.00 19.39 15.04
N SER A 68 8.33 19.29 15.02
CA SER A 68 9.00 18.03 15.30
C SER A 68 8.75 17.62 16.76
N PRO A 69 8.50 16.33 17.05
CA PRO A 69 8.39 15.81 18.41
C PRO A 69 9.74 15.91 19.15
N LYS A 70 9.71 15.83 20.49
CA LYS A 70 10.90 16.03 21.34
C LYS A 70 11.94 14.93 21.14
N GLU A 71 11.47 13.74 20.86
CA GLU A 71 12.19 12.52 20.52
C GLU A 71 13.04 12.71 19.24
N LEU A 72 12.67 13.68 18.39
CA LEU A 72 13.41 14.09 17.18
C LEU A 72 14.06 15.48 17.35
N GLY A 73 14.28 15.93 18.59
CA GLY A 73 14.93 17.20 18.93
C GLY A 73 14.09 18.46 18.70
N GLY A 74 12.79 18.34 18.46
CA GLY A 74 11.87 19.48 18.33
C GLY A 74 11.27 19.95 19.66
N ASP A 75 10.41 20.98 19.61
CA ASP A 75 9.71 21.50 20.80
C ASP A 75 8.39 20.76 21.12
N GLY A 76 7.86 19.98 20.17
CA GLY A 76 6.58 19.30 20.27
C GLY A 76 5.35 20.22 20.34
N LYS A 77 5.46 21.50 19.94
CA LYS A 77 4.37 22.50 20.06
C LYS A 77 3.61 22.69 18.75
N GLY A 78 3.10 21.59 18.21
CA GLY A 78 2.39 21.49 16.94
C GLY A 78 2.19 20.03 16.54
N GLU A 79 1.51 19.79 15.42
CA GLU A 79 1.30 18.45 14.86
C GLU A 79 2.52 17.97 14.06
N ASN A 80 2.63 16.67 13.81
CA ASN A 80 3.68 16.09 12.96
C ASN A 80 3.11 15.21 11.82
N PRO A 81 3.88 14.95 10.75
CA PRO A 81 3.42 14.14 9.62
C PRO A 81 2.95 12.72 10.00
N GLU A 82 3.54 12.13 11.03
CA GLU A 82 3.22 10.77 11.49
C GLU A 82 1.83 10.72 12.14
N GLN A 83 1.47 11.72 12.96
CA GLN A 83 0.11 11.90 13.49
C GLN A 83 -0.92 12.05 12.34
N LEU A 84 -0.62 12.86 11.33
CA LEU A 84 -1.54 13.07 10.21
C LEU A 84 -1.74 11.79 9.39
N LEU A 85 -0.69 10.98 9.21
CA LEU A 85 -0.81 9.66 8.62
C LEU A 85 -1.61 8.70 9.50
N ALA A 86 -1.37 8.68 10.82
CA ALA A 86 -2.10 7.85 11.78
C ALA A 86 -3.60 8.16 11.79
N MET A 87 -3.98 9.44 11.82
CA MET A 87 -5.37 9.91 11.72
C MET A 87 -6.02 9.46 10.40
N GLY A 88 -5.36 9.74 9.27
CA GLY A 88 -5.86 9.39 7.95
C GLY A 88 -6.03 7.88 7.76
N TYR A 89 -5.07 7.09 8.23
CA TYR A 89 -5.10 5.63 8.11
C TYR A 89 -6.15 5.01 9.02
N SER A 90 -6.24 5.43 10.30
CA SER A 90 -7.27 4.94 11.23
C SER A 90 -8.68 5.15 10.66
N ALA A 91 -8.96 6.35 10.15
CA ALA A 91 -10.24 6.68 9.52
C ALA A 91 -10.48 5.87 8.22
N CYS A 92 -9.46 5.73 7.37
CA CYS A 92 -9.55 4.98 6.11
C CYS A 92 -9.80 3.48 6.34
N PHE A 93 -9.17 2.89 7.36
CA PHE A 93 -9.34 1.49 7.71
C PHE A 93 -10.70 1.23 8.37
N LEU A 94 -11.15 2.10 9.29
CA LEU A 94 -12.48 1.98 9.89
C LEU A 94 -13.60 2.08 8.83
N GLY A 95 -13.45 2.98 7.85
CA GLY A 95 -14.36 3.05 6.71
C GLY A 95 -14.38 1.77 5.85
N ALA A 96 -13.23 1.10 5.69
CA ALA A 96 -13.16 -0.20 5.03
C ALA A 96 -13.87 -1.30 5.83
N VAL A 97 -13.66 -1.36 7.15
CA VAL A 97 -14.36 -2.28 8.08
C VAL A 97 -15.87 -2.10 7.95
N GLN A 98 -16.38 -0.88 8.11
CA GLN A 98 -17.83 -0.59 8.07
C GLN A 98 -18.46 -0.95 6.72
N LEU A 99 -17.78 -0.65 5.60
CA LEU A 99 -18.27 -0.98 4.27
C LEU A 99 -18.36 -2.49 4.02
N LEU A 100 -17.35 -3.25 4.46
CA LEU A 100 -17.33 -4.70 4.29
C LEU A 100 -18.28 -5.40 5.26
N ALA A 101 -18.38 -4.92 6.50
CA ALA A 101 -19.36 -5.40 7.47
C ALA A 101 -20.78 -5.29 6.90
N LYS A 102 -21.14 -4.13 6.34
CA LYS A 102 -22.42 -3.93 5.66
C LYS A 102 -22.64 -4.92 4.50
N LYS A 103 -21.63 -5.14 3.67
CA LYS A 103 -21.69 -6.14 2.57
C LYS A 103 -21.85 -7.59 3.07
N GLN A 104 -21.43 -7.89 4.29
CA GLN A 104 -21.55 -9.20 4.94
C GLN A 104 -22.77 -9.34 5.85
N GLY A 105 -23.62 -8.30 5.98
CA GLY A 105 -24.75 -8.29 6.93
C GLY A 105 -24.34 -8.17 8.40
N LYS A 106 -23.10 -7.74 8.68
CA LYS A 106 -22.52 -7.57 10.03
C LYS A 106 -22.50 -6.12 10.51
N GLU A 107 -23.37 -5.25 9.98
CA GLU A 107 -23.27 -3.79 10.22
C GLU A 107 -23.38 -3.39 11.70
N GLU A 108 -24.17 -4.11 12.51
CA GLU A 108 -24.26 -3.89 13.96
C GLU A 108 -22.91 -4.08 14.69
N MET A 109 -22.13 -5.10 14.31
CA MET A 109 -20.81 -5.37 14.87
C MET A 109 -19.84 -4.22 14.58
N ALA A 110 -19.90 -3.64 13.37
CA ALA A 110 -19.00 -2.57 12.98
C ALA A 110 -19.34 -1.19 13.57
N LYS A 111 -20.46 -1.04 14.30
CA LYS A 111 -20.81 0.23 14.97
C LYS A 111 -19.92 0.54 16.17
N SER A 112 -19.46 -0.48 16.88
CA SER A 112 -18.54 -0.35 18.03
C SER A 112 -17.07 -0.57 17.65
N ALA A 113 -16.78 -0.83 16.37
CA ALA A 113 -15.43 -1.06 15.89
C ALA A 113 -14.54 0.17 16.08
N GLN A 114 -13.34 -0.04 16.62
CA GLN A 114 -12.33 1.00 16.81
C GLN A 114 -11.05 0.61 16.10
N VAL A 115 -10.36 1.58 15.50
CA VAL A 115 -9.06 1.40 14.86
C VAL A 115 -8.05 2.32 15.52
N LEU A 116 -6.92 1.75 15.93
CA LEU A 116 -5.71 2.45 16.34
C LEU A 116 -4.63 2.22 15.28
N ALA A 117 -4.11 3.27 14.67
CA ALA A 117 -2.92 3.22 13.84
C ALA A 117 -1.74 3.86 14.58
N ASN A 118 -0.73 3.06 14.92
CA ASN A 118 0.54 3.57 15.41
C ASN A 118 1.46 3.76 14.20
N VAL A 119 1.94 4.98 13.97
CA VAL A 119 2.89 5.31 12.89
C VAL A 119 4.22 5.67 13.53
N SER A 120 5.28 4.92 13.22
CA SER A 120 6.61 5.11 13.79
C SER A 120 7.58 5.56 12.70
N LEU A 121 8.34 6.62 12.97
CA LEU A 121 9.46 7.09 12.16
C LEU A 121 10.77 6.66 12.82
N GLY A 122 11.69 6.10 12.05
CA GLY A 122 13.03 5.73 12.49
C GLY A 122 14.01 5.70 11.32
N ASP A 123 15.26 5.29 11.56
CA ASP A 123 16.23 5.09 10.49
C ASP A 123 15.81 3.90 9.61
N SER A 124 15.95 4.00 8.29
CA SER A 124 15.70 2.88 7.37
C SER A 124 16.89 1.91 7.40
N ALA A 125 16.59 0.60 7.44
CA ALA A 125 17.61 -0.44 7.36
C ALA A 125 18.07 -0.70 5.91
N GLU A 126 17.27 -0.28 4.94
CA GLU A 126 17.40 -0.61 3.51
C GLU A 126 18.02 0.53 2.69
N LYS A 127 17.89 1.78 3.15
CA LYS A 127 18.30 3.00 2.42
C LYS A 127 18.78 4.08 3.37
N PRO A 128 19.68 4.99 2.93
CA PRO A 128 20.05 6.16 3.71
C PRO A 128 18.83 7.05 4.02
N GLY A 129 18.69 7.47 5.28
CA GLY A 129 17.61 8.33 5.76
C GLY A 129 16.55 7.57 6.55
N PHE A 130 15.33 8.11 6.58
CA PHE A 130 14.25 7.60 7.43
C PHE A 130 13.36 6.56 6.75
N GLY A 131 12.91 5.58 7.54
CA GLY A 131 11.83 4.65 7.23
C GLY A 131 10.58 4.92 8.07
N LEU A 132 9.45 4.34 7.66
CA LEU A 132 8.19 4.35 8.41
C LEU A 132 7.70 2.92 8.62
N THR A 133 7.20 2.61 9.81
CA THR A 133 6.37 1.42 10.07
C THR A 133 4.97 1.87 10.50
N VAL A 134 3.97 1.01 10.27
CA VAL A 134 2.60 1.25 10.72
C VAL A 134 1.98 -0.03 11.28
N ASP A 135 1.58 0.02 12.55
CA ASP A 135 0.84 -1.05 13.22
C ASP A 135 -0.63 -0.66 13.34
N ILE A 136 -1.52 -1.45 12.71
CA ILE A 136 -2.97 -1.29 12.80
C ILE A 136 -3.53 -2.29 13.81
N GLN A 137 -4.18 -1.80 14.84
CA GLN A 137 -4.95 -2.61 15.79
C GLN A 137 -6.44 -2.29 15.61
N VAL A 138 -7.28 -3.32 15.59
CA VAL A 138 -8.72 -3.18 15.43
C VAL A 138 -9.43 -4.00 16.49
N SER A 139 -10.43 -3.40 17.15
CA SER A 139 -11.26 -4.06 18.16
C SER A 139 -12.74 -4.03 17.76
N GLY A 140 -13.54 -4.90 18.37
CA GLY A 140 -14.99 -4.98 18.15
C GLY A 140 -15.44 -5.78 16.92
N ILE A 141 -14.53 -6.41 16.17
CA ILE A 141 -14.83 -7.22 14.98
C ILE A 141 -14.11 -8.57 14.99
N ASP A 142 -14.54 -9.48 14.10
CA ASP A 142 -13.80 -10.71 13.82
C ASP A 142 -12.57 -10.48 12.90
N GLU A 143 -11.58 -11.36 13.04
CA GLU A 143 -10.30 -11.32 12.31
C GLU A 143 -10.48 -11.41 10.79
N ALA A 144 -11.47 -12.18 10.31
CA ALA A 144 -11.74 -12.32 8.88
C ALA A 144 -12.23 -10.99 8.27
N LEU A 145 -13.05 -10.23 9.00
CA LEU A 145 -13.45 -8.87 8.62
C LEU A 145 -12.26 -7.88 8.71
N ALA A 146 -11.38 -8.02 9.71
CA ALA A 146 -10.17 -7.20 9.82
C ALA A 146 -9.21 -7.40 8.64
N GLN A 147 -8.91 -8.66 8.28
CA GLN A 147 -8.06 -8.97 7.13
C GLN A 147 -8.71 -8.52 5.81
N ALA A 148 -10.02 -8.75 5.64
CA ALA A 148 -10.74 -8.26 4.46
C ALA A 148 -10.68 -6.72 4.36
N ALA A 149 -10.74 -6.00 5.48
CA ALA A 149 -10.58 -4.55 5.51
C ALA A 149 -9.16 -4.10 5.17
N HIS A 150 -8.12 -4.83 5.61
CA HIS A 150 -6.73 -4.58 5.20
C HIS A 150 -6.55 -4.74 3.68
N GLU A 151 -7.08 -5.81 3.09
CA GLU A 151 -7.06 -6.04 1.65
C GLU A 151 -7.91 -5.04 0.84
N PHE A 152 -8.82 -4.30 1.48
CA PHE A 152 -9.69 -3.31 0.84
C PHE A 152 -9.21 -1.87 1.01
N CYS A 153 -8.60 -1.54 2.15
CA CYS A 153 -8.23 -0.19 2.55
C CYS A 153 -7.24 0.44 1.55
N PRO A 154 -7.55 1.61 0.95
CA PRO A 154 -6.63 2.31 0.06
C PRO A 154 -5.25 2.59 0.66
N PHE A 155 -5.16 2.90 1.96
CA PHE A 155 -3.89 3.18 2.63
C PHE A 155 -3.06 1.90 2.83
N SER A 156 -3.69 0.80 3.26
CA SER A 156 -3.02 -0.52 3.33
C SER A 156 -2.47 -0.93 1.98
N ARG A 157 -3.29 -0.87 0.93
CA ARG A 157 -2.86 -1.13 -0.46
C ARG A 157 -1.70 -0.24 -0.91
N ALA A 158 -1.77 1.07 -0.63
CA ALA A 158 -0.69 1.98 -1.01
C ALA A 158 0.65 1.65 -0.33
N LEU A 159 0.63 1.11 0.89
CA LEU A 159 1.83 0.73 1.65
C LEU A 159 2.35 -0.68 1.35
N THR A 160 1.47 -1.65 1.02
CA THR A 160 1.87 -3.04 0.74
C THR A 160 2.12 -3.32 -0.74
N GLN A 161 1.38 -2.66 -1.63
CA GLN A 161 1.40 -2.88 -3.09
C GLN A 161 2.02 -1.68 -3.83
N GLY A 162 1.98 -0.50 -3.22
CA GLY A 162 2.46 0.75 -3.80
C GLY A 162 1.36 1.53 -4.52
N ALA A 163 1.57 2.85 -4.63
CA ALA A 163 0.72 3.76 -5.40
C ALA A 163 1.56 4.54 -6.43
N VAL A 164 0.91 5.04 -7.49
CA VAL A 164 1.58 5.92 -8.46
C VAL A 164 1.80 7.30 -7.83
N VAL A 165 3.07 7.66 -7.63
CA VAL A 165 3.50 8.97 -7.13
C VAL A 165 4.28 9.69 -8.23
N ASN A 166 3.84 10.89 -8.60
CA ASN A 166 4.50 11.74 -9.59
C ASN A 166 5.10 12.96 -8.90
N VAL A 167 6.35 13.30 -9.25
CA VAL A 167 7.06 14.49 -8.72
C VAL A 167 7.42 15.39 -9.90
N SER A 168 7.10 16.68 -9.78
CA SER A 168 7.44 17.70 -10.77
C SER A 168 7.87 19.00 -10.07
N VAL A 169 8.63 19.83 -10.79
CA VAL A 169 9.11 21.13 -10.30
C VAL A 169 8.50 22.23 -11.17
N SER A 170 7.71 23.11 -10.55
CA SER A 170 7.25 24.34 -11.20
C SER A 170 8.38 25.38 -11.21
N LYS A 171 8.48 26.13 -12.31
CA LYS A 171 9.34 27.31 -12.44
C LYS A 171 8.58 28.56 -12.02
#